data_AF-A0A5C6XTZ6-F1
#
_entry.id   AF-A0A5C6XTZ6-F1
#
_cell.length_a   1.000
_cell.length_b   1.000
_cell.length_c   1.000
_cell.angle_alpha   90.00
_cell.angle_beta   90.00
_cell.angle_gamma   90.00
#
_symmetry.space_group_name_H-M   'P 1'
#
loop_
_entity.id
_entity.type
_entity.pdbx_description
1 polymer ?
#
loop_
_entity_poly.entity_id
_entity_poly.type
_entity_poly.pdbx_seq_one_letter_code
_entity_poly.pdbx_strand_id
1 'polypeptide(L)'
;MKNTFFLIFVTLFFITVSHAQENEQIIEQKYDLKKRKIIIDSIKRIDFLAKKYKFINSDFSISIDSTNFNNLKRDFKVVNNNLTYRDSLRVILEYELDNFHARRIALRRITYNWKRMSYYIWETEEKTKELGNNLGFEHPYRFYEFLYNEKINTDFKNKFIKNLKKRAEKRLHKEIKVRPYSNFFNRLLKESPQRKRDMEAYFKKKGIKNHKH
;
A
#
# COMPACT_ATOMS: atom_id res chain seq x y z
N MET A 1 -40.25 47.06 17.19
CA MET A 1 -39.50 46.20 18.12
C MET A 1 -39.90 44.71 18.09
N LYS A 2 -41.16 44.31 17.85
CA LYS A 2 -41.55 42.88 17.85
C LYS A 2 -40.96 42.03 16.70
N ASN A 3 -40.78 42.60 15.50
CA ASN A 3 -40.27 41.84 14.34
C ASN A 3 -38.78 41.47 14.42
N THR A 4 -37.98 42.23 15.16
CA THR A 4 -36.53 42.01 15.27
C THR A 4 -36.20 40.78 16.13
N PHE A 5 -36.94 40.57 17.23
CA PHE A 5 -36.77 39.39 18.10
C PHE A 5 -37.17 38.08 17.41
N PHE A 6 -38.23 38.11 16.60
CA PHE A 6 -38.65 36.95 15.83
C PHE A 6 -37.59 36.53 14.80
N LEU A 7 -36.99 37.50 14.10
CA LEU A 7 -35.91 37.25 13.15
C LEU A 7 -34.65 36.64 13.82
N ILE A 8 -34.27 37.12 15.01
CA ILE A 8 -33.15 36.56 15.78
C ILE A 8 -33.44 35.11 16.22
N PHE A 9 -34.67 34.82 16.63
CA PHE A 9 -35.03 33.47 17.07
C PHE A 9 -35.04 32.48 15.91
N VAL A 10 -35.56 32.90 14.74
CA VAL A 10 -35.56 32.09 13.52
C VAL A 10 -34.13 31.82 13.04
N THR A 11 -33.24 32.82 13.04
CA THR A 11 -31.85 32.61 12.62
C THR A 11 -31.08 31.71 13.59
N LEU A 12 -31.26 31.87 14.90
CA LEU A 12 -30.67 30.96 15.90
C LEU A 12 -31.19 29.52 15.71
N PHE A 13 -32.49 29.35 15.47
CA PHE A 13 -33.06 28.04 15.20
C PHE A 13 -32.43 27.39 13.96
N PHE A 14 -32.34 28.11 12.82
CA PHE A 14 -31.68 27.60 11.62
C PHE A 14 -30.22 27.24 11.85
N ILE A 15 -29.45 28.07 12.58
CA ILE A 15 -28.05 27.78 12.92
C ILE A 15 -27.97 26.48 13.74
N THR A 16 -28.83 26.29 14.74
CA THR A 16 -28.81 25.08 15.57
C THR A 16 -29.20 23.82 14.79
N VAL A 17 -30.20 23.89 13.92
CA VAL A 17 -30.62 22.77 13.07
C VAL A 17 -29.53 22.41 12.07
N SER A 18 -28.90 23.39 11.42
CA SER A 18 -27.79 23.14 10.49
C SER A 18 -26.57 22.51 11.19
N HIS A 19 -26.20 22.98 12.40
CA HIS A 19 -25.12 22.36 13.18
C HIS A 19 -25.47 20.95 13.64
N ALA A 20 -26.74 20.67 13.98
CA ALA A 20 -27.18 19.33 14.33
C ALA A 20 -27.08 18.36 13.13
N GLN A 21 -27.54 18.78 11.96
CA GLN A 21 -27.44 17.98 10.72
C GLN A 21 -25.98 17.72 10.31
N GLU A 22 -25.11 18.73 10.40
CA GLU A 22 -23.68 18.57 10.11
C GLU A 22 -23.03 17.57 11.08
N ASN A 23 -23.36 17.65 12.38
CA ASN A 23 -22.86 16.73 13.39
C ASN A 23 -23.32 15.28 13.14
N GLU A 24 -24.58 15.06 12.76
CA GLU A 24 -25.09 13.73 12.41
C GLU A 24 -24.36 13.15 11.20
N GLN A 25 -24.16 13.94 10.13
CA GLN A 25 -23.39 13.51 8.96
C GLN A 25 -21.94 13.16 9.31
N ILE A 26 -21.29 13.95 10.17
CA ILE A 26 -19.93 13.66 10.65
C ILE A 26 -19.89 12.35 11.44
N ILE A 27 -20.88 12.09 12.29
CA ILE A 27 -20.97 10.85 13.09
C ILE A 27 -21.16 9.64 12.17
N GLU A 28 -22.07 9.73 11.18
CA GLU A 28 -22.32 8.66 10.21
C GLU A 28 -21.05 8.36 9.39
N GLN A 29 -20.37 9.39 8.87
CA GLN A 29 -19.10 9.23 8.16
C GLN A 29 -18.03 8.57 9.03
N LYS A 30 -17.90 8.96 10.31
CA LYS A 30 -16.96 8.33 11.24
C LYS A 30 -17.29 6.86 11.48
N TYR A 31 -18.57 6.53 11.61
CA TYR A 31 -19.03 5.15 11.78
C TYR A 31 -18.68 4.28 10.56
N ASP A 32 -18.95 4.80 9.36
CA ASP A 32 -18.61 4.15 8.10
C ASP A 32 -17.10 3.92 7.94
N LEU A 33 -16.28 4.90 8.30
CA LEU A 33 -14.83 4.77 8.28
C LEU A 33 -14.35 3.70 9.26
N LYS A 34 -14.95 3.61 10.46
CA LYS A 34 -14.63 2.57 11.44
C LYS A 34 -14.99 1.18 10.91
N LYS A 35 -16.18 1.02 10.30
CA LYS A 35 -16.62 -0.24 9.69
C LYS A 35 -15.69 -0.67 8.55
N ARG A 36 -15.36 0.25 7.63
CA ARG A 36 -14.40 -0.01 6.55
C ARG A 36 -13.02 -0.40 7.07
N LYS A 37 -12.54 0.26 8.13
CA LYS A 37 -11.26 -0.07 8.75
C LYS A 37 -11.24 -1.49 9.30
N ILE A 38 -12.30 -1.91 9.99
CA ILE A 38 -12.43 -3.29 10.51
C ILE A 38 -12.39 -4.31 9.38
N ILE A 39 -13.12 -4.08 8.29
CA ILE A 39 -13.13 -4.95 7.10
C ILE A 39 -11.72 -5.02 6.47
N ILE A 40 -11.06 -3.87 6.29
CA ILE A 40 -9.72 -3.85 5.71
C ILE A 40 -8.71 -4.56 6.62
N ASP A 41 -8.83 -4.39 7.94
CA ASP A 41 -7.92 -5.01 8.90
C ASP A 41 -8.15 -6.53 9.01
N SER A 42 -9.37 -7.03 8.83
CA SER A 42 -9.60 -8.47 8.70
C SER A 42 -8.99 -9.03 7.41
N ILE A 43 -9.18 -8.36 6.28
CA ILE A 43 -8.60 -8.76 4.99
C ILE A 43 -7.07 -8.75 5.03
N LYS A 44 -6.44 -7.79 5.71
CA LYS A 44 -4.97 -7.77 5.88
C LYS A 44 -4.41 -9.00 6.59
N ARG A 45 -5.20 -9.69 7.41
CA ARG A 45 -4.77 -10.91 8.11
C ARG A 45 -4.75 -12.14 7.20
N ILE A 46 -5.42 -12.09 6.05
CA ILE A 46 -5.41 -13.17 5.08
C ILE A 46 -4.01 -13.31 4.50
N ASP A 47 -3.49 -14.53 4.46
CA ASP A 47 -2.23 -14.83 3.84
C ASP A 47 -2.38 -15.06 2.33
N PHE A 48 -2.39 -13.97 1.57
CA PHE A 48 -2.50 -14.02 0.10
C PHE A 48 -1.30 -14.68 -0.59
N LEU A 49 -0.16 -14.85 0.08
CA LEU A 49 1.01 -15.51 -0.53
C LEU A 49 0.96 -17.03 -0.34
N ALA A 50 0.26 -17.51 0.68
CA ALA A 50 0.02 -18.95 0.92
C ALA A 50 -1.35 -19.43 0.42
N LYS A 51 -2.23 -18.52 -0.02
CA LYS A 51 -3.56 -18.86 -0.52
C LYS A 51 -3.45 -19.70 -1.81
N LYS A 52 -4.20 -20.80 -1.87
CA LYS A 52 -4.43 -21.55 -3.10
C LYS A 52 -5.44 -20.82 -3.98
N TYR A 53 -5.02 -20.51 -5.20
CA TYR A 53 -5.82 -19.86 -6.22
C TYR A 53 -6.17 -20.88 -7.31
N LYS A 54 -7.23 -20.63 -8.07
CA LYS A 54 -7.68 -21.49 -9.17
C LYS A 54 -6.83 -21.26 -10.42
N PHE A 55 -6.47 -20.01 -10.70
CA PHE A 55 -5.78 -19.58 -11.92
C PHE A 55 -4.41 -18.94 -11.65
N ILE A 56 -3.92 -19.00 -10.41
CA ILE A 56 -2.60 -18.50 -10.03
C ILE A 56 -1.82 -19.66 -9.41
N ASN A 57 -0.69 -19.99 -10.02
CA ASN A 57 0.23 -21.02 -9.55
C ASN A 57 0.98 -20.56 -8.28
N SER A 58 1.68 -21.48 -7.63
CA SER A 58 2.48 -21.21 -6.42
C SER A 58 3.61 -20.20 -6.63
N ASP A 59 4.13 -20.08 -7.85
CA ASP A 59 5.14 -19.08 -8.24
C ASP A 59 4.51 -17.74 -8.67
N PHE A 60 3.19 -17.62 -8.51
CA PHE A 60 2.35 -16.50 -8.94
C PHE A 60 2.25 -16.30 -10.46
N SER A 61 2.66 -17.28 -11.26
CA SER A 61 2.32 -17.30 -12.70
C SER A 61 0.81 -17.52 -12.89
N ILE A 62 0.23 -16.90 -13.91
CA ILE A 62 -1.19 -17.04 -14.23
C ILE A 62 -1.36 -18.25 -15.14
N SER A 63 -2.23 -19.18 -14.74
CA SER A 63 -2.59 -20.36 -15.52
C SER A 63 -4.08 -20.34 -15.83
N ILE A 64 -4.41 -19.83 -17.01
CA ILE A 64 -5.77 -19.76 -17.56
C ILE A 64 -5.67 -19.73 -19.08
N ASP A 65 -6.60 -20.38 -19.78
CA ASP A 65 -6.67 -20.27 -21.24
C ASP A 65 -7.20 -18.90 -21.67
N SER A 66 -6.89 -18.52 -22.91
CA SER A 66 -7.24 -17.21 -23.46
C SER A 66 -8.74 -16.97 -23.54
N THR A 67 -9.54 -18.01 -23.81
CA THR A 67 -11.00 -17.92 -23.89
C THR A 67 -11.60 -17.55 -22.55
N ASN A 68 -11.25 -18.30 -21.50
CA ASN A 68 -11.71 -18.02 -20.14
C ASN A 68 -11.21 -16.67 -19.64
N PHE A 69 -9.95 -16.32 -19.91
CA PHE A 69 -9.43 -15.00 -19.54
C PHE A 69 -10.16 -13.84 -20.23
N ASN A 70 -10.48 -13.98 -21.53
CA ASN A 70 -11.22 -12.97 -22.27
C ASN A 70 -12.67 -12.81 -21.77
N ASN A 71 -13.31 -13.90 -21.34
CA ASN A 71 -14.61 -13.85 -20.68
C ASN A 71 -14.51 -13.03 -19.38
N LEU A 72 -13.54 -13.32 -18.51
CA LEU A 72 -13.32 -12.54 -17.28
C LEU A 72 -13.05 -11.06 -17.58
N LYS A 73 -12.23 -10.75 -18.59
CA LYS A 73 -12.00 -9.35 -19.00
C LYS A 73 -13.30 -8.63 -19.35
N ARG A 74 -14.20 -9.30 -20.09
CA ARG A 74 -15.50 -8.74 -20.48
C ARG A 74 -16.38 -8.51 -19.25
N ASP A 75 -16.45 -9.48 -18.34
CA ASP A 75 -17.26 -9.41 -17.12
C ASP A 75 -16.82 -8.24 -16.23
N PHE A 76 -15.50 -8.00 -16.12
CA PHE A 76 -14.94 -6.87 -15.38
C PHE A 76 -14.72 -5.60 -16.22
N LYS A 77 -15.28 -5.54 -17.44
CA LYS A 77 -15.26 -4.36 -18.34
C LYS A 77 -13.84 -3.83 -18.62
N VAL A 78 -12.86 -4.72 -18.76
CA VAL A 78 -11.48 -4.38 -19.11
C VAL A 78 -11.32 -4.31 -20.63
N VAL A 79 -11.30 -3.10 -21.16
CA VAL A 79 -11.30 -2.82 -22.61
C VAL A 79 -9.91 -2.89 -23.26
N ASN A 80 -8.83 -2.77 -22.47
CA ASN A 80 -7.47 -2.77 -23.01
C ASN A 80 -7.02 -4.19 -23.44
N ASN A 81 -6.50 -4.31 -24.66
CA ASN A 81 -5.95 -5.56 -25.19
C ASN A 81 -4.45 -5.74 -24.86
N ASN A 82 -3.72 -4.65 -24.63
CA ASN A 82 -2.32 -4.69 -24.25
C ASN A 82 -2.18 -4.66 -22.72
N LEU A 83 -2.52 -5.78 -22.09
CA LEU A 83 -2.45 -5.94 -20.64
C LEU A 83 -1.03 -6.31 -20.20
N THR A 84 -0.55 -5.65 -19.15
CA THR A 84 0.65 -6.12 -18.46
C THR A 84 0.33 -7.35 -17.60
N TYR A 85 1.36 -8.04 -17.11
CA TYR A 85 1.17 -9.09 -16.10
C TYR A 85 0.34 -8.59 -14.91
N ARG A 86 0.62 -7.37 -14.42
CA ARG A 86 -0.08 -6.78 -13.29
C ARG A 86 -1.56 -6.52 -13.59
N ASP A 87 -1.88 -6.09 -14.81
CA ASP A 87 -3.27 -5.88 -15.22
C ASP A 87 -4.01 -7.22 -15.32
N SER A 88 -3.34 -8.23 -15.88
CA SER A 88 -3.89 -9.58 -15.99
C SER A 88 -4.14 -10.21 -14.62
N LEU A 89 -3.16 -10.10 -13.72
CA LEU A 89 -3.28 -10.56 -12.34
C LEU A 89 -4.42 -9.84 -11.60
N ARG A 90 -4.63 -8.55 -11.87
CA ARG A 90 -5.75 -7.79 -11.30
C ARG A 90 -7.11 -8.36 -11.72
N VAL A 91 -7.27 -8.76 -12.99
CA VAL A 91 -8.50 -9.38 -13.49
C VAL A 91 -8.75 -10.71 -12.79
N ILE A 92 -7.73 -11.58 -12.74
CA ILE A 92 -7.84 -12.88 -12.07
C ILE A 92 -8.16 -12.73 -10.58
N LEU A 93 -7.45 -11.85 -9.87
CA LEU A 93 -7.70 -11.63 -8.45
C LEU A 93 -9.06 -10.97 -8.17
N GLU A 94 -9.66 -10.24 -9.12
CA GLU A 94 -11.04 -9.76 -8.96
C GLU A 94 -12.01 -10.94 -8.98
N TYR A 95 -11.85 -11.84 -9.96
CA TYR A 95 -12.66 -13.06 -10.06
C TYR A 95 -12.52 -13.95 -8.81
N GLU A 96 -11.29 -14.20 -8.35
CA GLU A 96 -11.05 -15.20 -7.31
C GLU A 96 -11.32 -14.72 -5.88
N LEU A 97 -11.35 -13.40 -5.67
CA LEU A 97 -11.53 -12.82 -4.33
C LEU A 97 -12.87 -12.11 -4.15
N ASP A 98 -13.55 -11.76 -5.24
CA ASP A 98 -14.84 -11.04 -5.27
C ASP A 98 -14.92 -9.88 -4.25
N ASN A 99 -13.79 -9.20 -4.07
CA ASN A 99 -13.65 -8.16 -3.07
C ASN A 99 -12.55 -7.18 -3.47
N PHE A 100 -12.97 -5.93 -3.71
CA PHE A 100 -12.08 -4.86 -4.14
C PHE A 100 -10.84 -4.68 -3.24
N HIS A 101 -11.02 -4.74 -1.92
CA HIS A 101 -9.95 -4.54 -0.94
C HIS A 101 -9.03 -5.75 -0.88
N ALA A 102 -9.58 -6.97 -0.88
CA ALA A 102 -8.80 -8.20 -0.92
C ALA A 102 -7.95 -8.27 -2.19
N ARG A 103 -8.54 -8.02 -3.37
CA ARG A 103 -7.81 -7.92 -4.63
C ARG A 103 -6.69 -6.90 -4.56
N ARG A 104 -6.97 -5.68 -4.09
CA ARG A 104 -5.95 -4.62 -4.01
C ARG A 104 -4.79 -5.01 -3.09
N ILE A 105 -5.08 -5.63 -1.95
CA ILE A 105 -4.06 -6.08 -1.00
C ILE A 105 -3.27 -7.24 -1.60
N ALA A 106 -3.93 -8.30 -2.07
CA ALA A 106 -3.31 -9.46 -2.72
C ALA A 106 -2.39 -9.02 -3.86
N LEU A 107 -2.88 -8.19 -4.78
CA LEU A 107 -2.10 -7.67 -5.90
C LEU A 107 -0.84 -6.96 -5.42
N ARG A 108 -0.94 -6.09 -4.40
CA ARG A 108 0.23 -5.39 -3.85
C ARG A 108 1.25 -6.36 -3.24
N ARG A 109 0.79 -7.44 -2.60
CA ARG A 109 1.66 -8.43 -1.96
C ARG A 109 2.36 -9.29 -2.99
N ILE A 110 1.60 -9.85 -3.92
CA ILE A 110 2.09 -10.75 -4.98
C ILE A 110 3.06 -10.01 -5.92
N THR A 111 2.71 -8.80 -6.37
CA THR A 111 3.60 -8.05 -7.29
C THR A 111 4.73 -7.31 -6.56
N TYR A 112 4.96 -7.58 -5.28
CA TYR A 112 6.05 -6.95 -4.54
C TYR A 112 7.37 -7.60 -4.98
N ASN A 113 8.41 -6.79 -5.24
CA ASN A 113 9.67 -7.28 -5.77
C ASN A 113 10.88 -6.85 -4.93
N TRP A 114 12.00 -7.53 -5.13
CA TRP A 114 13.27 -7.27 -4.44
C TRP A 114 13.80 -5.87 -4.73
N LYS A 115 13.67 -5.36 -5.96
CA LYS A 115 13.97 -3.96 -6.31
C LYS A 115 13.27 -2.94 -5.40
N ARG A 116 11.97 -3.11 -5.17
CA ARG A 116 11.24 -2.20 -4.29
C ARG A 116 11.71 -2.32 -2.85
N MET A 117 12.03 -3.54 -2.42
CA MET A 117 12.53 -3.80 -1.07
C MET A 117 13.90 -3.14 -0.84
N SER A 118 14.77 -3.16 -1.86
CA SER A 118 16.12 -2.58 -1.79
C SER A 118 16.09 -1.08 -1.52
N TYR A 119 15.08 -0.37 -2.03
CA TYR A 119 14.88 1.04 -1.72
C TYR A 119 14.59 1.30 -0.24
N TYR A 120 13.92 0.39 0.47
CA TYR A 120 13.63 0.57 1.90
C TYR A 120 14.86 0.37 2.78
N ILE A 121 15.79 -0.49 2.37
CA ILE A 121 16.98 -0.86 3.16
C ILE A 121 18.29 -0.26 2.64
N TRP A 122 18.21 0.53 1.57
CA TRP A 122 19.34 1.23 0.95
C TRP A 122 20.46 0.28 0.51
N GLU A 123 20.06 -0.80 -0.15
CA GLU A 123 20.95 -1.78 -0.77
C GLU A 123 20.66 -1.92 -2.27
N THR A 124 21.46 -2.72 -2.96
CA THR A 124 21.12 -3.17 -4.32
C THR A 124 20.05 -4.26 -4.28
N GLU A 125 19.41 -4.54 -5.41
CA GLU A 125 18.39 -5.59 -5.51
C GLU A 125 18.97 -6.97 -5.18
N GLU A 126 20.17 -7.25 -5.66
CA GLU A 126 20.90 -8.51 -5.49
C GLU A 126 21.21 -8.75 -4.02
N LYS A 127 21.83 -7.76 -3.35
CA LYS A 127 22.14 -7.84 -1.92
C LYS A 127 20.89 -7.96 -1.05
N THR A 128 19.80 -7.29 -1.46
CA THR A 128 18.53 -7.38 -0.75
C THR A 128 17.93 -8.79 -0.87
N LYS A 129 17.98 -9.38 -2.06
CA LYS A 129 17.52 -10.74 -2.32
C LYS A 129 18.37 -11.76 -1.56
N GLU A 130 19.69 -11.63 -1.61
CA GLU A 130 20.63 -12.47 -0.85
C GLU A 130 20.33 -12.41 0.66
N LEU A 131 20.19 -11.21 1.22
CA LEU A 131 19.86 -11.01 2.62
C LEU A 131 18.53 -11.65 3.01
N GLY A 132 17.50 -11.48 2.17
CA GLY A 132 16.19 -12.10 2.39
C GLY A 132 16.27 -13.62 2.38
N ASN A 133 16.95 -14.19 1.38
CA ASN A 133 17.12 -15.63 1.24
C ASN A 133 17.92 -16.24 2.40
N ASN A 134 18.99 -15.58 2.86
CA ASN A 134 19.80 -16.02 4.01
C ASN A 134 18.99 -16.06 5.32
N LEU A 135 17.87 -15.32 5.38
CA LEU A 135 16.93 -15.34 6.50
C LEU A 135 15.72 -16.25 6.26
N GLY A 136 15.71 -17.01 5.15
CA GLY A 136 14.62 -17.93 4.80
C GLY A 136 13.40 -17.26 4.15
N PHE A 137 13.52 -16.02 3.64
CA PHE A 137 12.42 -15.36 2.95
C PHE A 137 12.48 -15.55 1.44
N GLU A 138 11.67 -16.46 0.92
CA GLU A 138 11.55 -16.71 -0.52
C GLU A 138 10.87 -15.55 -1.27
N HIS A 139 9.89 -14.89 -0.63
CA HIS A 139 9.13 -13.80 -1.23
C HIS A 139 9.48 -12.44 -0.57
N PRO A 140 9.81 -11.38 -1.34
CA PRO A 140 10.28 -10.10 -0.81
C PRO A 140 9.27 -9.41 0.11
N TYR A 141 7.98 -9.65 -0.09
CA TYR A 141 6.95 -9.10 0.78
C TYR A 141 7.00 -9.68 2.21
N ARG A 142 7.43 -10.94 2.39
CA ARG A 142 7.59 -11.53 3.73
C ARG A 142 8.74 -10.88 4.47
N PHE A 143 9.83 -10.60 3.77
CA PHE A 143 10.95 -9.86 4.34
C PHE A 143 10.54 -8.43 4.72
N TYR A 144 9.73 -7.77 3.88
CA TYR A 144 9.10 -6.50 4.21
C TYR A 144 8.25 -6.57 5.49
N GLU A 145 7.37 -7.58 5.61
CA GLU A 145 6.53 -7.77 6.79
C GLU A 145 7.37 -8.00 8.05
N PHE A 146 8.41 -8.84 7.96
CA PHE A 146 9.34 -9.08 9.06
C PHE A 146 9.96 -7.78 9.58
N LEU A 147 10.48 -6.92 8.69
CA LEU A 147 11.09 -5.66 9.08
C LEU A 147 10.08 -4.65 9.63
N TYR A 148 8.89 -4.57 9.06
CA TYR A 148 7.86 -3.59 9.46
C TYR A 148 7.09 -3.97 10.73
N ASN A 149 7.08 -5.25 11.11
CA ASN A 149 6.27 -5.72 12.24
C ASN A 149 6.86 -5.27 13.59
N GLU A 150 6.21 -4.32 14.25
CA GLU A 150 6.64 -3.80 15.57
C GLU A 150 6.73 -4.87 16.67
N LYS A 151 5.99 -5.98 16.54
CA LYS A 151 5.95 -7.05 17.53
C LYS A 151 7.12 -8.02 17.42
N ILE A 152 7.77 -8.09 16.25
CA ILE A 152 8.92 -8.98 16.05
C ILE A 152 10.18 -8.24 16.50
N ASN A 153 10.78 -8.73 17.58
CA ASN A 153 11.93 -8.14 18.25
C ASN A 153 13.10 -9.14 18.36
N THR A 154 13.69 -9.49 17.22
CA THR A 154 14.89 -10.35 17.17
C THR A 154 16.16 -9.52 17.20
N ASP A 155 17.24 -10.04 17.77
CA ASP A 155 18.55 -9.37 17.80
C ASP A 155 19.06 -8.99 16.41
N PHE A 156 18.91 -9.90 15.44
CA PHE A 156 19.26 -9.63 14.05
C PHE A 156 18.55 -8.37 13.54
N LYS A 157 17.22 -8.31 13.64
CA LYS A 157 16.43 -7.18 13.18
C LYS A 157 16.82 -5.88 13.87
N ASN A 158 17.03 -5.90 15.18
CA ASN A 158 17.43 -4.72 15.93
C ASN A 158 18.79 -4.19 15.48
N LYS A 159 19.77 -5.08 15.35
CA LYS A 159 21.11 -4.76 14.86
C LYS A 159 21.05 -4.22 13.42
N PHE A 160 20.27 -4.88 12.57
CA PHE A 160 20.05 -4.46 11.19
C PHE A 160 19.45 -3.06 11.10
N ILE A 161 18.35 -2.79 11.81
CA ILE A 161 17.68 -1.49 11.82
C ILE A 161 18.57 -0.40 12.43
N LYS A 162 19.32 -0.70 13.49
CA LYS A 162 20.29 0.23 14.08
C LYS A 162 21.40 0.62 13.08
N ASN A 163 21.94 -0.37 12.37
CA ASN A 163 22.95 -0.13 11.33
C ASN A 163 22.37 0.68 10.16
N LEU A 164 21.17 0.32 9.71
CA LEU A 164 20.46 1.04 8.66
C LEU A 164 20.19 2.50 9.04
N LYS A 165 19.73 2.76 10.27
CA LYS A 165 19.57 4.11 10.83
C LYS A 165 20.88 4.88 10.73
N LYS A 166 21.98 4.33 11.26
CA LYS A 166 23.30 4.99 11.26
C LYS A 166 23.76 5.37 9.85
N ARG A 167 23.58 4.48 8.87
CA ARG A 167 23.91 4.75 7.46
C ARG A 167 23.05 5.86 6.87
N ALA A 168 21.75 5.84 7.15
CA ALA A 168 20.81 6.84 6.68
C ALA A 168 21.10 8.23 7.28
N GLU A 169 21.34 8.30 8.58
CA GLU A 169 21.69 9.56 9.28
C GLU A 169 23.02 10.14 8.77
N LYS A 170 24.03 9.29 8.57
CA LYS A 170 25.32 9.72 8.00
C LYS A 170 25.15 10.37 6.63
N ARG A 171 24.25 9.85 5.79
CA ARG A 171 24.01 10.37 4.44
C ARG A 171 23.09 11.60 4.41
N LEU A 172 22.11 11.64 5.31
CA LEU A 172 21.11 12.72 5.35
C LEU A 172 21.51 13.89 6.25
N HIS A 173 22.60 13.75 7.02
CA HIS A 173 23.06 14.74 7.99
C HIS A 173 21.93 15.18 8.96
N LYS A 174 21.06 14.24 9.33
CA LYS A 174 19.88 14.51 10.16
C LYS A 174 19.50 13.27 10.95
N GLU A 175 19.10 13.47 12.20
CA GLU A 175 18.56 12.41 13.04
C GLU A 175 17.24 11.83 12.49
N ILE A 176 17.09 10.52 12.65
CA ILE A 176 15.93 9.77 12.21
C ILE A 176 15.38 8.92 13.36
N LYS A 177 14.13 9.18 13.74
CA LYS A 177 13.39 8.29 14.64
C LYS A 177 13.13 6.95 13.95
N VAL A 178 13.47 5.86 14.63
CA VAL A 178 13.27 4.49 14.15
C VAL A 178 11.83 4.04 14.32
N ARG A 179 11.17 4.47 15.40
CA ARG A 179 9.78 4.12 15.67
C ARG A 179 8.82 5.27 15.34
N PRO A 180 7.63 4.95 14.79
CA PRO A 180 7.23 3.62 14.30
C PRO A 180 8.01 3.24 13.03
N TYR A 181 8.31 1.94 12.86
CA TYR A 181 9.02 1.38 11.71
C TYR A 181 8.36 1.78 10.40
N SER A 182 7.02 1.89 10.37
CA SER A 182 6.31 2.39 9.21
C SER A 182 6.80 3.77 8.76
N ASN A 183 7.02 4.69 9.69
CA ASN A 183 7.48 6.04 9.40
C ASN A 183 8.96 6.05 9.03
N PHE A 184 9.78 5.27 9.75
CA PHE A 184 11.20 5.12 9.46
C PHE A 184 11.44 4.62 8.04
N PHE A 185 10.86 3.48 7.68
CA PHE A 185 11.04 2.91 6.35
C PHE A 185 10.35 3.73 5.25
N ASN A 186 9.20 4.37 5.50
CA ASN A 186 8.63 5.31 4.53
C ASN A 186 9.57 6.47 4.23
N ARG A 187 10.28 6.98 5.25
CA ARG A 187 11.30 8.02 5.05
C ARG A 187 12.49 7.47 4.26
N LEU A 188 12.99 6.28 4.60
CA LEU A 188 14.06 5.65 3.84
C LEU A 188 13.70 5.43 2.38
N LEU A 189 12.48 4.98 2.08
CA LEU A 189 12.00 4.84 0.70
C LEU A 189 12.07 6.18 -0.04
N LYS A 190 11.53 7.25 0.55
CA LYS A 190 11.50 8.59 -0.07
C LYS A 190 12.92 9.09 -0.35
N GLU A 191 13.81 8.88 0.61
CA GLU A 191 15.20 9.37 0.56
C GLU A 191 16.19 8.42 -0.14
N SER A 192 15.73 7.25 -0.59
CA SER A 192 16.57 6.26 -1.24
C SER A 192 17.26 6.83 -2.49
N PRO A 193 18.60 6.88 -2.54
CA PRO A 193 19.33 7.42 -3.69
C PRO A 193 19.05 6.64 -4.97
N GLN A 194 18.98 5.31 -4.89
CA GLN A 194 18.68 4.47 -6.05
C GLN A 194 17.27 4.76 -6.56
N ARG A 195 16.28 4.87 -5.67
CA ARG A 195 14.90 5.20 -6.08
C ARG A 195 14.83 6.55 -6.77
N LYS A 196 15.50 7.58 -6.24
CA LYS A 196 15.53 8.91 -6.88
C LYS A 196 16.08 8.83 -8.30
N ARG A 197 17.21 8.15 -8.50
CA ARG A 197 17.79 7.91 -9.84
C ARG A 197 16.85 7.15 -10.78
N ASP A 198 16.23 6.07 -10.29
CA ASP A 198 15.31 5.25 -11.09
C ASP A 198 14.05 6.03 -11.50
N MET A 199 13.53 6.89 -10.60
CA MET A 199 12.40 7.76 -10.89
C MET A 199 12.73 8.84 -11.91
N GLU A 200 13.90 9.48 -11.79
CA GLU A 200 14.39 10.46 -12.78
C GLU A 200 14.54 9.83 -14.17
N ALA A 201 15.15 8.65 -14.25
CA ALA A 201 15.29 7.90 -15.50
C ALA A 201 13.92 7.53 -16.10
N TYR A 202 12.97 7.11 -15.26
CA TYR A 202 11.60 6.82 -15.69
C TYR A 202 10.90 8.06 -16.30
N PHE A 203 10.97 9.20 -15.62
CA PHE A 203 10.36 10.44 -16.12
C PHE A 203 11.00 10.91 -17.42
N LYS A 204 12.33 10.84 -17.53
CA LYS A 204 13.06 11.14 -18.76
C LYS A 204 12.60 10.26 -19.92
N LYS A 205 12.45 8.95 -19.71
CA LYS A 205 11.96 8.00 -20.73
C LYS A 205 10.53 8.30 -21.17
N LYS A 206 9.68 8.81 -20.27
CA LYS A 206 8.28 9.14 -20.56
C LYS A 206 8.05 10.56 -21.09
N GLY A 207 9.11 11.38 -21.21
CA GLY A 207 8.99 12.77 -21.61
C GLY A 207 8.21 13.64 -20.61
N ILE A 208 8.06 13.18 -19.36
CA ILE A 208 7.35 13.91 -18.31
C ILE A 208 8.33 14.90 -17.70
N LYS A 209 8.05 16.21 -17.79
CA LYS A 209 8.84 17.23 -17.08
C LYS A 209 8.66 17.03 -15.57
N ASN A 210 9.77 16.97 -14.83
CA ASN A 210 9.76 16.74 -13.38
C ASN A 210 8.84 17.73 -12.65
N HIS A 211 7.68 17.27 -12.18
CA HIS A 211 6.97 17.96 -11.11
C HIS A 211 7.74 17.68 -9.82
N LYS A 212 8.36 18.71 -9.25
CA LYS A 212 9.07 18.61 -7.96
C LYS A 212 8.12 18.02 -6.91
N HIS A 213 8.57 16.96 -6.25
CA HIS A 213 7.93 16.37 -5.06
C HIS A 213 8.58 16.89 -3.79
#